data_AF-A0A9Q0ZNL9-F1
#
_entry.id   AF-A0A9Q0ZNL9-F1
#
_cell.length_a   1.000
_cell.length_b   1.000
_cell.length_c   1.000
_cell.angle_alpha   90.00
_cell.angle_beta   90.00
_cell.angle_gamma   90.00
#
_symmetry.space_group_name_H-M   'P 1'
#
loop_
_entity.id
_entity.type
_entity.pdbx_description
1 polymer ?
#
loop_
_entity_poly.entity_id
_entity_poly.type
_entity_poly.pdbx_seq_one_letter_code
_entity_poly.pdbx_strand_id
1 'polypeptide(L)'
;MGLETVGDLALNTILTKLGPKETAKVSCVSKRFKDLASEESLWSLFCRQDLDLSAPLDHHRNPLPSFKATYKLWREAFHMYPWPLVKRVKSCWDRLRSWLTTNFPEVKATLGKGASEGKIQELEKKLKVKLPLPTRLLYRFHDGQNLPGQKRSSVLPGPLGLIGGYHFYNHWVNVYLLPLHEVIIKTQQLVRHLNLPSTFKYIVVAASSSHIGKFFFLNCSDGQLYVGTQNLPTDAEMMPCVPQALISPVHDLNSDQQQDAMLLWLEEHGRRLHNGNIKLLSEGNIKSISQFPEESPLCSTAVTSGVKVRASAVFVPEASNLQDISRAYVFAYSIRMSLQPEGCIINGMHFGSCQLHMRHWVISANDTVVSNVNAEAVIGKVWLQNFLVPTLVSRRERICL
;
A
#
# COMPACT_ATOMS: atom_id res chain seq x y z
N MET A 1 -33.42 -38.90 -22.13
CA MET A 1 -33.96 -37.70 -21.46
C MET A 1 -33.09 -36.52 -21.81
N GLY A 2 -33.63 -35.52 -22.51
CA GLY A 2 -32.88 -34.32 -22.90
C GLY A 2 -32.78 -33.33 -21.75
N LEU A 3 -31.68 -32.57 -21.67
CA LEU A 3 -31.49 -31.54 -20.63
C LEU A 3 -32.61 -30.47 -20.66
N GLU A 4 -33.33 -30.36 -21.77
CA GLU A 4 -34.50 -29.50 -21.93
C GLU A 4 -35.75 -30.01 -21.18
N THR A 5 -35.77 -31.20 -20.59
CA THR A 5 -36.90 -31.63 -19.73
C THR A 5 -36.68 -31.27 -18.26
N VAL A 6 -35.52 -30.71 -17.92
CA VAL A 6 -35.19 -30.24 -16.56
C VAL A 6 -35.90 -28.90 -16.31
N GLY A 7 -36.45 -28.71 -15.10
CA GLY A 7 -37.14 -27.47 -14.74
C GLY A 7 -36.21 -26.24 -14.67
N ASP A 8 -36.75 -25.04 -14.89
CA ASP A 8 -35.97 -23.80 -15.01
C ASP A 8 -35.14 -23.48 -13.75
N LEU A 9 -35.64 -23.80 -12.56
CA LEU A 9 -34.91 -23.61 -11.29
C LEU A 9 -33.62 -24.46 -11.23
N ALA A 10 -33.71 -25.71 -11.66
CA ALA A 10 -32.56 -26.61 -11.70
C ALA A 10 -31.55 -26.18 -12.78
N LEU A 11 -32.04 -25.73 -13.95
CA LEU A 11 -31.19 -25.18 -15.01
C LEU A 11 -30.47 -23.90 -14.56
N ASN A 12 -31.16 -22.98 -13.88
CA ASN A 12 -30.55 -21.76 -13.32
C ASN A 12 -29.48 -22.07 -12.26
N THR A 13 -29.70 -23.11 -11.44
CA THR A 13 -28.72 -23.59 -10.47
C THR A 13 -27.47 -24.14 -11.17
N ILE A 14 -27.65 -24.89 -12.26
CA ILE A 14 -26.54 -25.42 -13.07
C ILE A 14 -25.75 -24.27 -13.71
N LEU A 15 -26.43 -23.33 -14.38
CA LEU A 15 -25.79 -22.17 -15.03
C LEU A 15 -24.96 -21.35 -14.03
N THR A 16 -25.47 -21.15 -12.82
CA THR A 16 -24.75 -20.48 -11.73
C THR A 16 -23.43 -21.16 -11.40
N LYS A 17 -23.36 -22.50 -11.45
CA LYS A 17 -22.16 -23.28 -11.14
C LYS A 17 -21.18 -23.37 -12.30
N LEU A 18 -21.66 -23.33 -13.54
CA LEU A 18 -20.84 -23.35 -14.76
C LEU A 18 -19.97 -22.10 -14.92
N GLY A 19 -20.41 -20.99 -14.33
CA GLY A 19 -19.73 -19.71 -14.41
C GLY A 19 -19.96 -19.00 -15.76
N PRO A 20 -19.37 -17.81 -15.95
CA PRO A 20 -19.78 -16.88 -17.00
C PRO A 20 -19.41 -17.36 -18.42
N LYS A 21 -18.22 -17.96 -18.57
CA LYS A 21 -17.72 -18.44 -19.87
C LYS A 21 -18.56 -19.61 -20.40
N GLU A 22 -18.82 -20.60 -19.57
CA GLU A 22 -19.57 -21.78 -19.97
C GLU A 22 -21.07 -21.47 -20.11
N THR A 23 -21.62 -20.60 -19.27
CA THR A 23 -22.98 -20.04 -19.45
C THR A 23 -23.15 -19.38 -20.82
N ALA A 24 -22.16 -18.59 -21.28
CA ALA A 24 -22.20 -17.98 -22.60
C ALA A 24 -22.23 -19.03 -23.73
N LYS A 25 -21.49 -20.14 -23.60
CA LYS A 25 -21.54 -21.24 -24.58
C LYS A 25 -22.88 -21.97 -24.56
N VAL A 26 -23.44 -22.23 -23.38
CA VAL A 26 -24.76 -22.88 -23.24
C VAL A 26 -25.86 -22.05 -23.92
N SER A 27 -25.74 -20.71 -23.91
CA SER A 27 -26.67 -19.81 -24.60
C SER A 27 -26.76 -20.02 -26.12
N CYS A 28 -25.78 -20.71 -26.72
CA CYS A 28 -25.76 -21.00 -28.15
C CYS A 28 -26.46 -22.32 -28.51
N VAL A 29 -26.90 -23.11 -27.53
CA VAL A 29 -27.40 -24.49 -27.75
C VAL A 29 -28.88 -24.51 -28.14
N SER A 30 -29.73 -23.72 -27.48
CA SER A 30 -31.16 -23.61 -27.83
C SER A 30 -31.75 -22.27 -27.39
N LYS A 31 -32.95 -21.94 -27.89
CA LYS A 31 -33.67 -20.70 -27.51
C LYS A 31 -33.91 -20.63 -26.01
N ARG A 32 -34.34 -21.74 -25.39
CA ARG A 32 -34.57 -21.80 -23.94
C ARG A 32 -33.29 -21.55 -23.14
N PHE A 33 -32.17 -22.16 -23.54
CA PHE A 33 -30.88 -21.88 -22.89
C PHE A 33 -30.40 -20.46 -23.12
N LYS A 34 -30.69 -19.86 -24.27
CA LYS A 34 -30.38 -18.46 -24.55
C LYS A 34 -31.12 -17.51 -23.61
N ASP A 35 -32.39 -17.77 -23.35
CA ASP A 35 -33.24 -16.95 -22.47
C ASP A 35 -32.75 -17.08 -21.02
N LEU A 36 -32.57 -18.31 -20.52
CA LEU A 36 -32.03 -18.56 -19.16
C LEU A 36 -30.61 -17.99 -18.97
N ALA A 37 -29.73 -18.14 -19.96
CA ALA A 37 -28.38 -17.57 -19.91
C ALA A 37 -28.34 -16.04 -20.14
N SER A 38 -29.49 -15.39 -20.28
CA SER A 38 -29.62 -13.93 -20.36
C SER A 38 -30.31 -13.32 -19.14
N GLU A 39 -30.72 -14.14 -18.17
CA GLU A 39 -31.28 -13.73 -16.88
C GLU A 39 -30.41 -12.71 -16.15
N GLU A 40 -31.01 -11.57 -15.77
CA GLU A 40 -30.31 -10.51 -15.06
C GLU A 40 -29.84 -10.96 -13.67
N SER A 41 -30.62 -11.83 -13.01
CA SER A 41 -30.31 -12.43 -11.71
C SER A 41 -28.98 -13.20 -11.74
N LEU A 42 -28.76 -13.96 -12.82
CA LEU A 42 -27.56 -14.77 -13.06
C LEU A 42 -26.33 -13.90 -13.31
N TRP A 43 -26.44 -12.90 -14.20
CA TRP A 43 -25.32 -12.01 -14.50
C TRP A 43 -24.99 -11.06 -13.35
N SER A 44 -25.99 -10.67 -12.54
CA SER A 44 -25.76 -9.94 -11.29
C SER A 44 -24.92 -10.75 -10.32
N LEU A 45 -25.22 -12.05 -10.17
CA LEU A 45 -24.44 -12.95 -9.33
C LEU A 45 -23.00 -13.08 -9.83
N PHE A 46 -22.78 -13.25 -11.14
CA PHE A 46 -21.44 -13.30 -11.72
C PHE A 46 -20.66 -12.00 -11.51
N CYS A 47 -21.28 -10.84 -11.72
CA CYS A 47 -20.65 -9.55 -11.47
C CYS A 47 -20.33 -9.35 -10.00
N ARG A 48 -21.19 -9.80 -9.08
CA ARG A 48 -20.93 -9.75 -7.64
C ARG A 48 -19.78 -10.65 -7.23
N GLN A 49 -19.73 -11.88 -7.73
CA GLN A 49 -18.71 -12.87 -7.36
C GLN A 49 -17.34 -12.54 -7.94
N ASP A 50 -17.27 -12.16 -9.22
CA ASP A 50 -15.99 -11.93 -9.90
C ASP A 50 -15.48 -10.50 -9.74
N LEU A 51 -16.39 -9.53 -9.65
CA LEU A 51 -16.07 -8.11 -9.72
C LEU A 51 -16.58 -7.33 -8.52
N ASP A 52 -17.21 -7.94 -7.52
CA ASP A 52 -17.78 -7.23 -6.35
C ASP A 52 -18.66 -6.03 -6.75
N LEU A 53 -19.46 -6.18 -7.81
CA LEU A 53 -20.38 -5.15 -8.30
C LEU A 53 -21.80 -5.40 -7.81
N SER A 54 -22.42 -4.37 -7.24
CA SER A 54 -23.84 -4.36 -6.85
C SER A 54 -24.75 -3.67 -7.87
N ALA A 55 -24.17 -3.03 -8.90
CA ALA A 55 -24.88 -2.31 -9.96
C ALA A 55 -24.17 -2.53 -11.32
N PRO A 56 -24.88 -2.39 -12.45
CA PRO A 56 -24.29 -2.55 -13.78
C PRO A 56 -23.39 -1.35 -14.12
N LEU A 57 -22.11 -1.48 -13.83
CA LEU A 57 -21.11 -0.41 -13.97
C LEU A 57 -19.90 -0.89 -14.77
N ASP A 58 -19.43 -0.08 -15.72
CA ASP A 58 -18.18 -0.33 -16.42
C ASP A 58 -16.95 -0.15 -15.50
N HIS A 59 -15.75 -0.43 -16.03
CA HIS A 59 -14.48 -0.29 -15.32
C HIS A 59 -14.09 1.16 -14.99
N HIS A 60 -14.79 2.15 -15.54
CA HIS A 60 -14.69 3.56 -15.23
C HIS A 60 -15.81 4.05 -14.29
N ARG A 61 -16.69 3.14 -13.83
CA ARG A 61 -17.88 3.40 -13.00
C ARG A 61 -19.01 4.16 -13.70
N ASN A 62 -19.10 4.08 -15.03
CA ASN A 62 -20.24 4.57 -15.78
C ASN A 62 -21.38 3.52 -15.76
N PRO A 63 -22.65 3.94 -15.66
CA PRO A 63 -23.79 3.05 -15.69
C PRO A 63 -23.95 2.37 -17.06
N LEU A 64 -24.38 1.11 -17.02
CA LEU A 64 -24.65 0.26 -18.17
C LEU A 64 -26.08 -0.30 -18.11
N PRO A 65 -26.65 -0.71 -19.26
CA PRO A 65 -28.04 -1.15 -19.32
C PRO A 65 -28.30 -2.49 -18.61
N SER A 66 -27.28 -3.33 -18.37
CA SER A 66 -27.43 -4.63 -17.70
C SER A 66 -26.13 -5.18 -17.13
N PHE A 67 -26.22 -6.14 -16.20
CA PHE A 67 -25.09 -6.89 -15.66
C PHE A 67 -24.42 -7.75 -16.74
N LYS A 68 -25.17 -8.26 -17.72
CA LYS A 68 -24.59 -8.99 -18.86
C LYS A 68 -23.72 -8.07 -19.72
N ALA A 69 -24.21 -6.87 -20.05
CA ALA A 69 -23.44 -5.87 -20.77
C ALA A 69 -22.20 -5.44 -19.97
N THR A 70 -22.35 -5.30 -18.65
CA THR A 70 -21.26 -5.03 -17.72
C THR A 70 -20.17 -6.08 -17.81
N TYR A 71 -20.51 -7.35 -17.58
CA TYR A 71 -19.54 -8.44 -17.60
C TYR A 71 -18.81 -8.53 -18.95
N LYS A 72 -19.55 -8.36 -20.06
CA LYS A 72 -18.96 -8.31 -21.41
C LYS A 72 -17.93 -7.18 -21.55
N LEU A 73 -18.30 -5.95 -21.21
CA LEU A 73 -17.41 -4.79 -21.34
C LEU A 73 -16.17 -4.90 -20.44
N TRP A 74 -16.29 -5.48 -19.25
CA TRP A 74 -15.12 -5.79 -18.41
C TRP A 74 -14.20 -6.82 -19.07
N ARG A 75 -14.75 -7.89 -19.64
CA ARG A 75 -13.96 -8.90 -20.34
C ARG A 75 -13.27 -8.34 -21.58
N GLU A 76 -13.91 -7.44 -22.31
CA GLU A 76 -13.32 -6.75 -23.46
C GLU A 76 -12.23 -5.75 -23.03
N ALA A 77 -12.46 -4.95 -21.99
CA ALA A 77 -11.51 -3.94 -21.50
C ALA A 77 -10.20 -4.53 -20.95
N PHE A 78 -10.25 -5.77 -20.46
CA PHE A 78 -9.11 -6.48 -19.87
C PHE A 78 -8.79 -7.80 -20.60
N HIS A 79 -9.20 -7.95 -21.86
CA HIS A 79 -9.04 -9.20 -22.62
C HIS A 79 -7.58 -9.66 -22.76
N MET A 80 -6.62 -8.74 -22.66
CA MET A 80 -5.17 -9.01 -22.75
C MET A 80 -4.58 -9.60 -21.47
N TYR A 81 -5.36 -9.68 -20.39
CA TYR A 81 -4.87 -10.10 -19.07
C TYR A 81 -5.56 -11.39 -18.61
N PRO A 82 -4.85 -12.27 -17.87
CA PRO A 82 -5.47 -13.40 -17.20
C PRO A 82 -6.60 -12.94 -16.28
N TRP A 83 -7.80 -13.50 -16.47
CA TRP A 83 -8.98 -13.08 -15.72
C TRP A 83 -8.82 -13.22 -14.19
N PRO A 84 -8.20 -14.30 -13.65
CA PRO A 84 -7.94 -14.39 -12.21
C PRO A 84 -7.10 -13.23 -11.66
N LEU A 85 -6.11 -12.78 -12.43
CA LEU A 85 -5.25 -11.65 -12.05
C LEU A 85 -6.03 -10.33 -12.05
N VAL A 86 -6.91 -10.11 -13.04
CA VAL A 86 -7.79 -8.92 -13.07
C VAL A 86 -8.63 -8.85 -11.79
N LYS A 87 -9.24 -9.98 -11.39
CA LYS A 87 -10.06 -10.07 -10.16
C LYS A 87 -9.24 -9.78 -8.90
N ARG A 88 -8.02 -10.35 -8.80
CA ARG A 88 -7.11 -10.12 -7.67
C ARG A 88 -6.73 -8.64 -7.54
N VAL A 89 -6.27 -8.03 -8.63
CA VAL A 89 -5.87 -6.61 -8.65
C VAL A 89 -7.05 -5.69 -8.34
N LYS A 90 -8.24 -5.99 -8.89
CA LYS A 90 -9.47 -5.26 -8.56
C LYS A 90 -9.77 -5.33 -7.06
N SER A 91 -9.72 -6.52 -6.47
CA SER A 91 -9.96 -6.72 -5.04
C SER A 91 -8.97 -5.95 -4.16
N CYS A 92 -7.67 -5.96 -4.53
CA CYS A 92 -6.64 -5.15 -3.87
C CYS A 92 -7.02 -3.66 -3.85
N TRP A 93 -7.37 -3.10 -5.02
CA TRP A 93 -7.76 -1.69 -5.13
C TRP A 93 -9.08 -1.38 -4.43
N ASP A 94 -10.10 -2.23 -4.52
CA ASP A 94 -11.39 -1.99 -3.87
C ASP A 94 -11.26 -1.96 -2.35
N ARG A 95 -10.45 -2.86 -1.77
CA ARG A 95 -10.13 -2.81 -0.33
C ARG A 95 -9.52 -1.46 0.03
N LEU A 96 -8.44 -1.07 -0.64
CA LEU A 96 -7.78 0.22 -0.40
C LEU A 96 -8.76 1.39 -0.52
N ARG A 97 -9.57 1.42 -1.58
CA ARG A 97 -10.56 2.48 -1.82
C ARG A 97 -11.67 2.51 -0.77
N SER A 98 -12.13 1.34 -0.33
CA SER A 98 -13.14 1.22 0.72
C SER A 98 -12.62 1.88 2.00
N TRP A 99 -11.42 1.50 2.43
CA TRP A 99 -10.78 2.10 3.60
C TRP A 99 -10.59 3.62 3.45
N LEU A 100 -10.08 4.08 2.30
CA LEU A 100 -9.88 5.51 2.06
C LEU A 100 -11.18 6.30 2.00
N THR A 101 -12.27 5.71 1.50
CA THR A 101 -13.59 6.39 1.45
C THR A 101 -14.06 6.75 2.86
N THR A 102 -13.86 5.85 3.81
CA THR A 102 -14.27 6.04 5.20
C THR A 102 -13.28 6.86 6.00
N ASN A 103 -11.97 6.64 5.81
CA ASN A 103 -10.94 7.15 6.73
C ASN A 103 -10.16 8.34 6.17
N PHE A 104 -9.87 8.37 4.86
CA PHE A 104 -9.00 9.39 4.26
C PHE A 104 -9.43 9.80 2.85
N PRO A 105 -10.62 10.43 2.70
CA PRO A 105 -11.20 10.77 1.40
C PRO A 105 -10.33 11.73 0.58
N GLU A 106 -9.52 12.56 1.24
CA GLU A 106 -8.57 13.48 0.63
C GLU A 106 -7.52 12.71 -0.21
N VAL A 107 -6.99 11.60 0.30
CA VAL A 107 -6.06 10.72 -0.47
C VAL A 107 -6.81 9.98 -1.57
N LYS A 108 -8.03 9.49 -1.31
CA LYS A 108 -8.85 8.87 -2.36
C LYS A 108 -9.05 9.79 -3.56
N ALA A 109 -9.24 11.09 -3.32
CA ALA A 109 -9.42 12.08 -4.38
C ALA A 109 -8.17 12.26 -5.27
N THR A 110 -6.99 11.90 -4.77
CA THR A 110 -5.75 11.94 -5.55
C THR A 110 -5.58 10.75 -6.50
N LEU A 111 -6.30 9.64 -6.30
CA LEU A 111 -6.11 8.44 -7.12
C LEU A 111 -6.43 8.74 -8.59
N GLY A 112 -5.44 8.51 -9.45
CA GLY A 112 -5.57 8.71 -10.89
C GLY A 112 -6.62 7.79 -11.49
N LYS A 113 -7.28 8.25 -12.56
CA LYS A 113 -8.05 7.35 -13.43
C LYS A 113 -7.10 6.30 -14.00
N GLY A 114 -7.61 5.09 -14.24
CA GLY A 114 -6.84 4.03 -14.87
C GLY A 114 -6.15 4.46 -16.16
N ALA A 115 -4.88 4.10 -16.31
CA ALA A 115 -4.10 4.38 -17.52
C ALA A 115 -4.67 3.60 -18.71
N SER A 116 -4.49 4.08 -19.94
CA SER A 116 -4.80 3.29 -21.15
C SER A 116 -3.63 2.36 -21.50
N GLU A 117 -3.90 1.31 -22.28
CA GLU A 117 -2.82 0.45 -22.82
C GLU A 117 -1.77 1.27 -23.60
N GLY A 118 -2.20 2.28 -24.36
CA GLY A 118 -1.30 3.17 -25.08
C GLY A 118 -0.35 3.95 -24.17
N LYS A 119 -0.81 4.43 -23.01
CA LYS A 119 0.06 5.09 -22.01
C LYS A 119 1.09 4.13 -21.41
N ILE A 120 0.68 2.89 -21.14
CA ILE A 120 1.57 1.86 -20.62
C ILE A 120 2.63 1.50 -21.66
N GLN A 121 2.24 1.32 -22.92
CA GLN A 121 3.15 1.09 -24.04
C GLN A 121 4.11 2.25 -24.28
N GLU A 122 3.64 3.50 -24.10
CA GLU A 122 4.49 4.69 -24.19
C GLU A 122 5.60 4.66 -23.13
N LEU A 123 5.26 4.32 -21.88
CA LEU A 123 6.25 4.15 -20.81
C LEU A 123 7.27 3.05 -21.17
N GLU A 124 6.79 1.87 -21.56
CA GLU A 124 7.64 0.73 -21.93
C GLU A 124 8.59 1.09 -23.07
N LYS A 125 8.10 1.82 -24.09
CA LYS A 125 8.90 2.31 -25.21
C LYS A 125 9.94 3.33 -24.77
N LYS A 126 9.55 4.33 -23.98
CA LYS A 126 10.44 5.43 -23.52
C LYS A 126 11.53 4.94 -22.57
N LEU A 127 11.21 3.97 -21.72
CA LEU A 127 12.12 3.41 -20.72
C LEU A 127 12.81 2.12 -21.18
N LYS A 128 12.44 1.56 -22.34
CA LYS A 128 12.98 0.31 -22.90
C LYS A 128 12.86 -0.88 -21.93
N VAL A 129 11.73 -0.96 -21.22
CA VAL A 129 11.38 -2.03 -20.28
C VAL A 129 10.06 -2.69 -20.70
N LYS A 130 9.79 -3.88 -20.18
CA LYS A 130 8.48 -4.53 -20.27
C LYS A 130 7.93 -4.69 -18.87
N LEU A 131 6.81 -4.06 -18.58
CA LEU A 131 6.22 -4.10 -17.25
C LEU A 131 5.69 -5.50 -16.93
N PRO A 132 5.88 -5.98 -15.68
CA PRO A 132 5.16 -7.11 -15.13
C PRO A 132 3.65 -6.98 -15.36
N LEU A 133 2.96 -8.07 -15.74
CA LEU A 133 1.50 -8.01 -15.96
C LEU A 133 0.70 -7.53 -14.73
N PRO A 134 1.01 -7.93 -13.47
CA PRO A 134 0.31 -7.40 -12.31
C PRO A 134 0.48 -5.87 -12.17
N THR A 135 1.70 -5.37 -12.36
CA THR A 135 1.98 -3.92 -12.40
C THR A 135 1.23 -3.20 -13.50
N ARG A 136 1.16 -3.75 -14.73
CA ARG A 136 0.34 -3.15 -15.80
C ARG A 136 -1.11 -3.00 -15.35
N LEU A 137 -1.68 -4.06 -14.77
CA LEU A 137 -3.05 -4.04 -14.27
C LEU A 137 -3.24 -3.04 -13.13
N LEU A 138 -2.30 -2.93 -12.19
CA LEU A 138 -2.36 -1.92 -11.13
C LEU A 138 -2.55 -0.51 -11.71
N TYR A 139 -1.77 -0.16 -12.74
CA TYR A 139 -1.89 1.11 -13.46
C TYR A 139 -3.16 1.22 -14.31
N ARG A 140 -3.66 0.11 -14.90
CA ARG A 140 -4.95 0.09 -15.63
C ARG A 140 -6.13 0.40 -14.73
N PHE A 141 -6.07 0.08 -13.44
CA PHE A 141 -7.10 0.48 -12.47
C PHE A 141 -6.89 1.90 -11.97
N HIS A 142 -5.66 2.26 -11.59
CA HIS A 142 -5.34 3.60 -11.09
C HIS A 142 -3.94 4.04 -11.54
N ASP A 143 -3.86 5.14 -12.28
CA ASP A 143 -2.61 5.77 -12.73
C ASP A 143 -1.95 6.57 -11.59
N GLY A 144 -1.50 5.89 -10.54
CA GLY A 144 -0.84 6.49 -9.36
C GLY A 144 -1.68 7.55 -8.65
N GLN A 145 -1.02 8.58 -8.11
CA GLN A 145 -1.63 9.73 -7.44
C GLN A 145 -1.38 11.04 -8.19
N ASN A 146 -2.45 11.74 -8.56
CA ASN A 146 -2.41 13.10 -9.10
C ASN A 146 -2.57 14.10 -7.95
N LEU A 147 -1.46 14.65 -7.48
CA LEU A 147 -1.46 15.59 -6.37
C LEU A 147 -1.89 17.00 -6.83
N PRO A 148 -2.90 17.62 -6.19
CA PRO A 148 -3.25 19.00 -6.48
C PRO A 148 -2.10 19.93 -6.08
N GLY A 149 -1.61 20.76 -7.00
CA GLY A 149 -0.57 21.75 -6.72
C GLY A 149 0.79 21.52 -7.40
N GLN A 150 0.99 20.44 -8.17
CA GLN A 150 2.21 20.28 -8.99
C GLN A 150 2.37 21.36 -10.09
N LYS A 151 1.36 22.21 -10.30
CA LYS A 151 1.52 23.44 -11.06
C LYS A 151 2.12 24.54 -10.18
N ARG A 152 3.46 24.64 -10.19
CA ARG A 152 4.24 25.87 -9.94
C ARG A 152 4.10 26.56 -8.56
N SER A 153 3.94 25.82 -7.46
CA SER A 153 4.02 26.40 -6.11
C SER A 153 5.04 25.66 -5.25
N SER A 154 5.92 26.42 -4.60
CA SER A 154 6.98 25.98 -3.67
C SER A 154 6.48 25.38 -2.35
N VAL A 155 5.19 25.05 -2.27
CA VAL A 155 4.58 24.43 -1.09
C VAL A 155 4.74 22.92 -1.23
N LEU A 156 5.50 22.32 -0.30
CA LEU A 156 5.70 20.88 -0.17
C LEU A 156 4.38 20.14 -0.41
N PRO A 157 4.36 19.09 -1.26
CA PRO A 157 3.18 18.26 -1.44
C PRO A 157 2.65 17.87 -0.07
N GLY A 158 1.40 18.23 0.22
CA GLY A 158 0.77 17.92 1.51
C GLY A 158 0.83 16.42 1.80
N PRO A 159 0.54 15.99 3.03
CA PRO A 159 0.74 14.62 3.54
C PRO A 159 -0.19 13.53 2.95
N LEU A 160 -0.54 13.64 1.67
CA LEU A 160 -1.52 12.84 0.95
C LEU A 160 -0.91 11.58 0.30
N GLY A 161 0.19 11.04 0.81
CA GLY A 161 0.75 9.81 0.25
C GLY A 161 -0.11 8.61 0.58
N LEU A 162 -0.46 7.83 -0.45
CA LEU A 162 -1.27 6.63 -0.31
C LEU A 162 -0.60 5.59 0.58
N ILE A 163 0.73 5.52 0.51
CA ILE A 163 1.53 4.63 1.34
C ILE A 163 1.74 5.28 2.72
N GLY A 164 1.78 6.60 2.80
CA GLY A 164 2.06 7.32 4.03
C GLY A 164 3.54 7.25 4.40
N GLY A 165 3.84 7.37 5.69
CA GLY A 165 5.22 7.30 6.14
C GLY A 165 5.39 7.62 7.62
N TYR A 166 6.45 8.35 7.92
CA TYR A 166 6.85 8.69 9.27
C TYR A 166 7.58 10.03 9.25
N HIS A 167 7.59 10.68 10.39
CA HIS A 167 8.31 11.91 10.62
C HIS A 167 9.21 11.72 11.84
N PHE A 168 10.32 12.44 11.92
CA PHE A 168 11.13 12.59 13.11
C PHE A 168 12.13 13.71 12.93
N TYR A 169 12.26 14.61 13.91
CA TYR A 169 13.12 15.80 13.77
C TYR A 169 12.85 16.56 12.46
N ASN A 170 13.87 16.66 11.59
CA ASN A 170 13.79 17.24 10.26
C ASN A 170 13.64 16.18 9.14
N HIS A 171 13.51 14.90 9.49
CA HIS A 171 13.24 13.82 8.55
C HIS A 171 11.74 13.66 8.39
N TRP A 172 11.21 13.92 7.21
CA TRP A 172 9.79 13.79 6.94
C TRP A 172 9.60 12.93 5.70
N VAL A 173 8.93 11.79 5.83
CA VAL A 173 8.68 10.86 4.73
C VAL A 173 7.20 10.65 4.61
N ASN A 174 6.70 10.89 3.40
CA ASN A 174 5.34 10.54 3.01
C ASN A 174 5.39 10.05 1.57
N VAL A 175 5.03 8.79 1.33
CA VAL A 175 5.28 8.08 0.07
C VAL A 175 4.01 8.04 -0.77
N TYR A 176 4.18 8.43 -2.04
CA TYR A 176 3.12 8.47 -3.04
C TYR A 176 3.37 7.42 -4.12
N LEU A 177 2.31 6.83 -4.65
CA LEU A 177 2.40 6.08 -5.90
C LEU A 177 2.46 7.06 -7.07
N LEU A 178 3.46 6.89 -7.92
CA LEU A 178 3.71 7.82 -9.02
C LEU A 178 2.81 7.47 -10.22
N PRO A 179 2.16 8.46 -10.85
CA PRO A 179 1.52 8.28 -12.15
C PRO A 179 2.58 7.97 -13.22
N LEU A 180 2.22 7.26 -14.29
CA LEU A 180 3.14 6.77 -15.32
C LEU A 180 4.03 7.87 -15.92
N HIS A 181 3.51 9.09 -16.08
CA HIS A 181 4.31 10.21 -16.60
C HIS A 181 5.43 10.62 -15.63
N GLU A 182 5.18 10.62 -14.32
CA GLU A 182 6.18 10.87 -13.29
C GLU A 182 7.17 9.70 -13.19
N VAL A 183 6.71 8.46 -13.36
CA VAL A 183 7.60 7.29 -13.44
C VAL A 183 8.64 7.49 -14.54
N ILE A 184 8.23 7.93 -15.73
CA ILE A 184 9.15 8.21 -16.84
C ILE A 184 10.16 9.30 -16.45
N ILE A 185 9.67 10.44 -15.97
CA ILE A 185 10.51 11.60 -15.62
C ILE A 185 11.54 11.22 -14.55
N LYS A 186 11.08 10.63 -13.44
CA LYS A 186 11.94 10.31 -12.30
C LYS A 186 12.93 9.19 -12.62
N THR A 187 12.52 8.17 -13.38
CA THR A 187 13.43 7.11 -13.81
C THR A 187 14.53 7.67 -14.69
N GLN A 188 14.21 8.52 -15.67
CA GLN A 188 15.22 9.13 -16.55
C GLN A 188 16.16 10.08 -15.78
N GLN A 189 15.65 10.86 -14.83
CA GLN A 189 16.47 11.71 -13.97
C GLN A 189 17.45 10.88 -13.13
N LEU A 190 16.97 9.82 -12.49
CA LEU A 190 17.81 8.97 -11.64
C LEU A 190 18.84 8.17 -12.44
N VAL A 191 18.47 7.61 -13.59
CA VAL A 191 19.45 6.92 -14.47
C VAL A 191 20.59 7.86 -14.87
N ARG A 192 20.30 9.13 -15.16
CA ARG A 192 21.32 10.14 -15.48
C ARG A 192 22.16 10.51 -14.26
N HIS A 193 21.55 10.73 -13.10
CA HIS A 193 22.27 11.15 -11.89
C HIS A 193 23.15 10.04 -11.31
N LEU A 194 22.70 8.79 -11.39
CA LEU A 194 23.39 7.62 -10.84
C LEU A 194 24.32 6.94 -11.85
N ASN A 195 24.46 7.47 -13.07
CA ASN A 195 25.24 6.87 -14.16
C ASN A 195 24.92 5.38 -14.41
N LEU A 196 23.64 5.02 -14.29
CA LEU A 196 23.21 3.63 -14.40
C LEU A 196 23.27 3.15 -15.86
N PRO A 197 23.58 1.86 -16.10
CA PRO A 197 23.76 1.33 -17.44
C PRO A 197 22.47 1.39 -18.25
N SER A 198 22.57 1.46 -19.58
CA SER A 198 21.39 1.45 -20.47
C SER A 198 20.57 0.16 -20.42
N THR A 199 21.11 -0.90 -19.82
CA THR A 199 20.43 -2.16 -19.54
C THR A 199 19.57 -2.12 -18.28
N PHE A 200 19.57 -1.02 -17.53
CA PHE A 200 18.83 -0.84 -16.29
C PHE A 200 17.33 -1.12 -16.51
N LYS A 201 16.82 -2.16 -15.86
CA LYS A 201 15.42 -2.61 -15.97
C LYS A 201 14.53 -2.11 -14.83
N TYR A 202 15.03 -1.18 -14.03
CA TYR A 202 14.25 -0.64 -12.92
C TYR A 202 13.54 0.64 -13.30
N ILE A 203 12.34 0.80 -12.76
CA ILE A 203 11.54 2.02 -12.87
C ILE A 203 11.14 2.52 -11.49
N VAL A 204 10.99 3.83 -11.33
CA VAL A 204 10.64 4.45 -10.05
C VAL A 204 9.12 4.52 -9.93
N VAL A 205 8.52 3.64 -9.13
CA VAL A 205 7.05 3.49 -9.03
C VAL A 205 6.43 4.26 -7.85
N ALA A 206 7.22 4.55 -6.82
CA ALA A 206 6.81 5.34 -5.68
C ALA A 206 7.95 6.21 -5.17
N ALA A 207 7.63 7.38 -4.63
CA ALA A 207 8.63 8.28 -4.05
C ALA A 207 8.05 9.11 -2.92
N SER A 208 8.90 9.63 -2.03
CA SER A 208 8.51 10.64 -1.06
C SER A 208 8.75 12.06 -1.56
N SER A 209 7.97 13.02 -1.04
CA SER A 209 8.09 14.46 -1.34
C SER A 209 9.17 15.17 -0.50
N SER A 210 10.07 14.41 0.11
CA SER A 210 11.05 14.91 1.08
C SER A 210 12.37 15.38 0.44
N HIS A 211 13.12 16.23 1.15
CA HIS A 211 14.45 16.68 0.73
C HIS A 211 15.49 15.54 0.69
N ILE A 212 15.32 14.50 1.50
CA ILE A 212 16.23 13.35 1.59
C ILE A 212 15.88 12.29 0.53
N GLY A 213 14.65 12.30 0.01
CA GLY A 213 14.18 11.48 -1.12
C GLY A 213 14.16 9.98 -0.82
N LYS A 214 12.98 9.42 -0.50
CA LYS A 214 12.78 7.96 -0.44
C LYS A 214 12.24 7.48 -1.77
N PHE A 215 12.90 6.52 -2.42
CA PHE A 215 12.52 6.03 -3.75
C PHE A 215 12.29 4.52 -3.74
N PHE A 216 11.27 4.08 -4.47
CA PHE A 216 10.95 2.67 -4.68
C PHE A 216 11.08 2.31 -6.16
N PHE A 217 11.80 1.23 -6.42
CA PHE A 217 12.20 0.79 -7.74
C PHE A 217 11.61 -0.58 -8.05
N LEU A 218 10.82 -0.70 -9.11
CA LEU A 218 10.37 -1.99 -9.61
C LEU A 218 11.36 -2.50 -10.65
N ASN A 219 11.95 -3.66 -10.43
CA ASN A 219 12.70 -4.39 -11.45
C ASN A 219 11.71 -5.08 -12.40
N CYS A 220 11.68 -4.62 -13.65
CA CYS A 220 10.76 -5.12 -14.66
C CYS A 220 11.12 -6.53 -15.19
N SER A 221 12.32 -7.02 -14.90
CA SER A 221 12.76 -8.35 -15.33
C SER A 221 12.24 -9.46 -14.42
N ASP A 222 12.37 -9.31 -13.10
CA ASP A 222 12.00 -10.33 -12.12
C ASP A 222 10.72 -9.97 -11.33
N GLY A 223 10.24 -8.73 -11.41
CA GLY A 223 9.07 -8.26 -10.67
C GLY A 223 9.35 -7.87 -9.22
N GLN A 224 10.60 -7.80 -8.78
CA GLN A 224 10.96 -7.41 -7.42
C GLN A 224 10.85 -5.89 -7.23
N LEU A 225 10.45 -5.48 -6.02
CA LEU A 225 10.35 -4.09 -5.60
C LEU A 225 11.47 -3.81 -4.62
N TYR A 226 12.20 -2.74 -4.87
CA TYR A 226 13.31 -2.32 -4.03
C TYR A 226 13.05 -0.93 -3.46
N VAL A 227 13.69 -0.63 -2.34
CA VAL A 227 13.78 0.72 -1.77
C VAL A 227 15.24 1.13 -1.70
N GLY A 228 15.53 2.37 -2.08
CA GLY A 228 16.89 2.93 -2.01
C GLY A 228 17.35 3.12 -0.57
N THR A 229 18.63 2.91 -0.32
CA THR A 229 19.26 3.14 1.00
C THR A 229 19.97 4.49 1.05
N GLN A 230 20.69 4.78 2.14
CA GLN A 230 21.54 5.98 2.22
C GLN A 230 22.60 6.03 1.10
N ASN A 231 23.08 4.86 0.65
CA ASN A 231 24.13 4.73 -0.36
C ASN A 231 23.57 4.67 -1.80
N LEU A 232 22.27 4.89 -2.00
CA LEU A 232 21.69 4.97 -3.34
C LEU A 232 22.42 5.97 -4.25
N PRO A 233 22.77 7.20 -3.81
CA PRO A 233 23.46 8.17 -4.66
C PRO A 233 24.88 7.79 -5.06
N THR A 234 25.58 6.98 -4.25
CA THR A 234 26.98 6.61 -4.45
C THR A 234 27.13 5.28 -5.15
N ASP A 235 26.40 4.26 -4.70
CA ASP A 235 26.60 2.87 -5.11
C ASP A 235 25.36 2.25 -5.77
N ALA A 236 24.30 3.04 -5.97
CA ALA A 236 22.99 2.55 -6.36
C ALA A 236 22.45 1.45 -5.42
N GLU A 237 22.85 1.50 -4.14
CA GLU A 237 22.46 0.51 -3.14
C GLU A 237 20.94 0.55 -2.89
N MET A 238 20.35 -0.65 -2.96
CA MET A 238 18.93 -0.88 -2.88
C MET A 238 18.67 -2.17 -2.10
N MET A 239 17.53 -2.25 -1.42
CA MET A 239 17.13 -3.44 -0.67
C MET A 239 15.73 -3.93 -1.08
N PRO A 240 15.46 -5.24 -1.07
CA PRO A 240 14.17 -5.78 -1.46
C PRO A 240 13.09 -5.44 -0.43
N CYS A 241 11.91 -5.06 -0.91
CA CYS A 241 10.73 -4.76 -0.11
C CYS A 241 9.89 -6.02 0.21
N VAL A 242 10.06 -7.08 -0.59
CA VAL A 242 9.26 -8.31 -0.52
C VAL A 242 10.18 -9.53 -0.55
N PRO A 243 9.93 -10.58 0.27
CA PRO A 243 10.69 -11.82 0.21
C PRO A 243 10.66 -12.45 -1.19
N GLN A 244 11.83 -12.79 -1.73
CA GLN A 244 11.97 -13.31 -3.10
C GLN A 244 11.15 -14.59 -3.34
N ALA A 245 10.98 -15.43 -2.31
CA ALA A 245 10.21 -16.67 -2.40
C ALA A 245 8.72 -16.47 -2.68
N LEU A 246 8.18 -15.26 -2.48
CA LEU A 246 6.77 -14.93 -2.76
C LEU A 246 6.54 -14.43 -4.20
N ILE A 247 7.61 -14.16 -4.93
CA ILE A 247 7.53 -13.64 -6.31
C ILE A 247 7.54 -14.82 -7.27
N SER A 248 6.60 -14.82 -8.20
CA SER A 248 6.50 -15.81 -9.27
C SER A 248 6.81 -15.17 -10.63
N PRO A 249 7.19 -15.94 -11.66
CA PRO A 249 7.54 -15.40 -12.97
C PRO A 249 6.46 -14.47 -13.54
N VAL A 250 6.81 -13.20 -13.74
CA VAL A 250 5.86 -12.11 -14.00
C VAL A 250 5.47 -11.90 -15.48
N HIS A 251 6.09 -12.67 -16.38
CA HIS A 251 5.88 -12.59 -17.83
C HIS A 251 5.26 -13.85 -18.44
N ASP A 252 4.96 -14.87 -17.63
CA ASP A 252 4.38 -16.13 -18.10
C ASP A 252 2.85 -16.02 -18.22
N LEU A 253 2.37 -15.70 -19.41
CA LEU A 253 0.95 -15.53 -19.74
C LEU A 253 0.05 -16.73 -19.40
N ASN A 254 0.62 -17.92 -19.17
CA ASN A 254 -0.12 -19.15 -18.92
C ASN A 254 -0.27 -19.49 -17.42
N SER A 255 0.35 -18.72 -16.53
CA SER A 255 0.25 -18.94 -15.09
C SER A 255 -0.80 -18.01 -14.48
N ASP A 256 -1.85 -18.61 -13.89
CA ASP A 256 -2.83 -17.90 -13.07
C ASP A 256 -2.24 -17.38 -11.74
N GLN A 257 -0.96 -17.67 -11.46
CA GLN A 257 -0.28 -17.36 -10.21
C GLN A 257 0.75 -16.23 -10.34
N GLN A 258 0.71 -15.41 -11.38
CA GLN A 258 1.63 -14.28 -11.53
C GLN A 258 1.56 -13.33 -10.34
N GLN A 259 2.74 -12.99 -9.81
CA GLN A 259 2.86 -12.25 -8.57
C GLN A 259 4.14 -11.44 -8.58
N ASP A 260 4.00 -10.13 -8.77
CA ASP A 260 5.09 -9.19 -8.58
C ASP A 260 5.06 -8.59 -7.17
N ALA A 261 6.19 -8.01 -6.78
CA ALA A 261 6.35 -7.40 -5.47
C ALA A 261 5.51 -6.13 -5.30
N MET A 262 5.15 -5.43 -6.38
CA MET A 262 4.33 -4.22 -6.28
C MET A 262 2.89 -4.54 -5.85
N LEU A 263 2.28 -5.57 -6.43
CA LEU A 263 0.96 -6.05 -6.03
C LEU A 263 0.99 -6.56 -4.59
N LEU A 264 1.98 -7.39 -4.25
CA LEU A 264 2.15 -7.92 -2.90
C LEU A 264 2.28 -6.82 -1.84
N TRP A 265 3.10 -5.81 -2.14
CA TRP A 265 3.31 -4.67 -1.25
C TRP A 265 2.03 -3.87 -1.02
N LEU A 266 1.22 -3.66 -2.06
CA LEU A 266 -0.07 -2.97 -1.92
C LEU A 266 -1.14 -3.81 -1.21
N GLU A 267 -1.18 -5.12 -1.45
CA GLU A 267 -2.05 -6.05 -0.71
C GLU A 267 -1.74 -6.02 0.78
N GLU A 268 -0.46 -6.09 1.15
CA GLU A 268 -0.02 -6.02 2.54
C GLU A 268 -0.31 -4.65 3.17
N HIS A 269 -0.06 -3.56 2.45
CA HIS A 269 -0.42 -2.22 2.92
C HIS A 269 -1.92 -2.08 3.19
N GLY A 270 -2.75 -2.56 2.25
CA GLY A 270 -4.19 -2.62 2.42
C GLY A 270 -4.61 -3.46 3.64
N ARG A 271 -4.00 -4.63 3.83
CA ARG A 271 -4.25 -5.50 4.99
C ARG A 271 -3.92 -4.79 6.31
N ARG A 272 -2.75 -4.14 6.40
CA ARG A 272 -2.32 -3.40 7.61
C ARG A 272 -3.25 -2.24 7.94
N LEU A 273 -3.82 -1.56 6.93
CA LEU A 273 -4.82 -0.50 7.12
C LEU A 273 -6.14 -1.05 7.69
N HIS A 274 -6.65 -2.15 7.12
CA HIS A 274 -7.95 -2.71 7.52
C HIS A 274 -7.89 -3.34 8.91
N ASN A 275 -6.80 -4.02 9.24
CA ASN A 275 -6.62 -4.65 10.53
C ASN A 275 -6.22 -3.66 11.62
N GLY A 276 -6.01 -2.38 11.29
CA GLY A 276 -5.63 -1.36 12.27
C GLY A 276 -4.17 -1.43 12.72
N ASN A 277 -3.33 -2.27 12.10
CA ASN A 277 -1.89 -2.31 12.35
C ASN A 277 -1.21 -0.98 12.03
N ILE A 278 -1.73 -0.22 11.06
CA ILE A 278 -1.34 1.17 10.79
C ILE A 278 -2.58 2.04 10.69
N LYS A 279 -2.46 3.33 11.04
CA LYS A 279 -3.61 4.23 11.19
C LYS A 279 -3.34 5.61 10.60
N LEU A 280 -4.43 6.31 10.34
CA LEU A 280 -4.40 7.74 10.06
C LEU A 280 -4.08 8.50 11.35
N LEU A 281 -3.03 9.30 11.33
CA LEU A 281 -2.76 10.29 12.36
C LEU A 281 -3.29 11.65 11.91
N SER A 282 -3.89 12.37 12.84
CA SER A 282 -4.30 13.77 12.67
C SER A 282 -3.57 14.60 13.71
N GLU A 283 -2.73 15.54 13.25
CA GLU A 283 -2.05 16.51 14.10
C GLU A 283 -2.43 17.91 13.60
N GLY A 284 -3.26 18.60 14.37
CA GLY A 284 -3.91 19.83 13.92
C GLY A 284 -4.72 19.60 12.63
N ASN A 285 -4.39 20.34 11.58
CA ASN A 285 -5.02 20.24 10.25
C ASN A 285 -4.31 19.26 9.30
N ILE A 286 -3.24 18.60 9.75
CA ILE A 286 -2.40 17.72 8.92
C ILE A 286 -2.79 16.27 9.22
N LYS A 287 -3.23 15.55 8.19
CA LYS A 287 -3.55 14.12 8.26
C LYS A 287 -2.55 13.30 7.46
N SER A 288 -2.07 12.17 8.00
CA SER A 288 -1.16 11.28 7.27
C SER A 288 -1.32 9.83 7.72
N ILE A 289 -1.12 8.88 6.81
CA ILE A 289 -1.04 7.46 7.19
C ILE A 289 0.31 7.25 7.88
N SER A 290 0.27 6.87 9.15
CA SER A 290 1.46 6.56 9.93
C SER A 290 1.87 5.11 9.71
N GLN A 291 3.14 4.90 9.36
CA GLN A 291 3.70 3.56 9.18
C GLN A 291 4.08 2.87 10.48
N PHE A 292 4.03 3.59 11.62
CA PHE A 292 4.29 3.00 12.94
C PHE A 292 3.23 1.94 13.27
N PRO A 293 3.64 0.70 13.58
CA PRO A 293 2.72 -0.33 13.99
C PRO A 293 1.95 0.03 15.26
N GLU A 294 0.66 -0.29 15.28
CA GLU A 294 -0.23 -0.09 16.43
C GLU A 294 -0.46 -1.38 17.22
N GLU A 295 -0.23 -2.55 16.62
CA GLU A 295 -0.58 -3.84 17.23
C GLU A 295 0.61 -4.79 17.37
N SER A 296 0.49 -5.73 18.30
CA SER A 296 1.42 -6.84 18.50
C SER A 296 1.57 -7.68 17.21
N PRO A 297 2.75 -8.27 16.92
CA PRO A 297 3.99 -8.26 17.72
C PRO A 297 4.87 -7.03 17.50
N LEU A 298 4.51 -6.14 16.58
CA LEU A 298 5.35 -5.01 16.17
C LEU A 298 5.13 -3.74 17.01
N CYS A 299 4.20 -3.79 17.97
CA CYS A 299 3.95 -2.76 18.95
C CYS A 299 3.86 -3.39 20.34
N SER A 300 4.77 -3.01 21.23
CA SER A 300 4.80 -3.46 22.62
C SER A 300 3.98 -2.52 23.49
N THR A 301 3.34 -3.07 24.52
CA THR A 301 2.55 -2.29 25.48
C THR A 301 2.91 -2.73 26.89
N ALA A 302 3.13 -1.78 27.78
CA ALA A 302 3.31 -2.01 29.21
C ALA A 302 2.49 -0.99 30.01
N VAL A 303 2.07 -1.38 31.21
CA VAL A 303 1.39 -0.49 32.16
C VAL A 303 2.13 -0.57 33.49
N THR A 304 2.45 0.59 34.06
CA THR A 304 3.13 0.68 35.36
C THR A 304 2.53 1.83 36.13
N SER A 305 2.05 1.56 37.35
CA SER A 305 1.43 2.55 38.23
C SER A 305 0.35 3.40 37.54
N GLY A 306 -0.45 2.79 36.64
CA GLY A 306 -1.51 3.48 35.89
C GLY A 306 -1.05 4.20 34.61
N VAL A 307 0.25 4.29 34.34
CA VAL A 307 0.77 4.83 33.08
C VAL A 307 0.91 3.72 32.05
N LYS A 308 0.13 3.80 30.97
CA LYS A 308 0.26 2.91 29.81
C LYS A 308 1.23 3.49 28.80
N VAL A 309 2.26 2.71 28.45
CA VAL A 309 3.24 3.04 27.42
C VAL A 309 3.11 2.05 26.29
N ARG A 310 2.99 2.55 25.06
CA ARG A 310 3.00 1.76 23.82
C ARG A 310 4.18 2.19 22.96
N ALA A 311 4.97 1.25 22.47
CA ALA A 311 6.15 1.56 21.66
C ALA A 311 6.18 0.70 20.39
N SER A 312 6.53 1.31 19.28
CA SER A 312 6.77 0.61 18.02
C SER A 312 7.85 1.31 17.21
N ALA A 313 8.50 0.58 16.31
CA ALA A 313 9.57 1.10 15.47
C ALA A 313 9.31 0.79 13.99
N VAL A 314 9.91 1.60 13.13
CA VAL A 314 9.91 1.45 11.68
C VAL A 314 11.35 1.58 11.18
N PHE A 315 11.72 0.71 10.25
CA PHE A 315 13.02 0.78 9.61
C PHE A 315 13.08 1.93 8.59
N VAL A 316 14.21 2.64 8.56
CA VAL A 316 14.44 3.85 7.76
C VAL A 316 15.55 3.57 6.74
N PRO A 317 15.24 2.85 5.63
CA PRO A 317 16.25 2.41 4.67
C PRO A 317 17.02 3.58 4.06
N GLU A 318 16.34 4.68 3.71
CA GLU A 318 16.94 5.85 3.08
C GLU A 318 17.97 6.59 3.97
N ALA A 319 18.05 6.23 5.27
CA ALA A 319 19.04 6.76 6.20
C ALA A 319 19.99 5.68 6.75
N SER A 320 19.87 4.44 6.27
CA SER A 320 20.65 3.29 6.71
C SER A 320 21.78 2.99 5.72
N ASN A 321 22.97 2.65 6.23
CA ASN A 321 24.16 2.31 5.45
C ASN A 321 24.48 0.82 5.64
N LEU A 322 24.11 -0.04 4.69
CA LEU A 322 24.24 -1.49 4.89
C LEU A 322 25.69 -2.01 4.85
N GLN A 323 26.66 -1.17 4.48
CA GLN A 323 28.08 -1.55 4.34
C GLN A 323 28.90 -1.28 5.62
N ASP A 324 28.46 -0.34 6.47
CA ASP A 324 29.16 0.02 7.70
C ASP A 324 28.53 -0.67 8.91
N ILE A 325 29.14 -1.77 9.36
CA ILE A 325 28.74 -2.56 10.55
C ILE A 325 28.57 -1.64 11.78
N SER A 326 29.39 -0.58 11.88
CA SER A 326 29.31 0.37 13.01
C SER A 326 28.18 1.40 12.90
N ARG A 327 27.45 1.51 11.78
CA ARG A 327 26.39 2.52 11.57
C ARG A 327 25.20 2.01 10.76
N ALA A 328 24.97 0.70 10.76
CA ALA A 328 24.26 0.08 9.65
C ALA A 328 22.76 0.44 9.55
N TYR A 329 22.05 0.44 10.68
CA TYR A 329 20.59 0.49 10.65
C TYR A 329 20.03 1.69 11.40
N VAL A 330 19.15 2.42 10.71
CA VAL A 330 18.38 3.50 11.29
C VAL A 330 16.94 3.05 11.46
N PHE A 331 16.46 3.18 12.69
CA PHE A 331 15.06 3.00 13.02
C PHE A 331 14.49 4.31 13.54
N ALA A 332 13.28 4.63 13.13
CA ALA A 332 12.46 5.61 13.83
C ALA A 332 11.56 4.85 14.81
N TYR A 333 11.35 5.39 15.99
CA TYR A 333 10.42 4.84 16.97
C TYR A 333 9.33 5.84 17.34
N SER A 334 8.17 5.32 17.72
CA SER A 334 7.09 6.10 18.30
C SER A 334 6.71 5.49 19.64
N ILE A 335 6.70 6.34 20.66
CA ILE A 335 6.34 6.01 22.03
C ILE A 335 5.10 6.82 22.36
N ARG A 336 4.03 6.14 22.77
CA ARG A 336 2.74 6.73 23.06
C ARG A 336 2.43 6.45 24.52
N MET A 337 2.28 7.51 25.31
CA MET A 337 2.02 7.41 26.74
C MET A 337 0.63 7.95 27.05
N SER A 338 -0.14 7.18 27.82
CA SER A 338 -1.47 7.58 28.26
C SER A 338 -1.66 7.18 29.71
N LEU A 339 -2.24 8.08 30.51
CA LEU A 339 -2.70 7.76 31.84
C LEU A 339 -4.00 6.94 31.76
N GLN A 340 -4.13 5.91 32.58
CA GLN A 340 -5.37 5.17 32.71
C GLN A 340 -6.46 6.03 33.37
N PRO A 341 -7.76 5.75 33.12
CA PRO A 341 -8.86 6.51 33.73
C PRO A 341 -8.78 6.55 35.27
N GLU A 342 -8.25 5.49 35.88
CA GLU A 342 -8.08 5.34 37.33
C GLU A 342 -6.87 6.12 37.89
N GLY A 343 -6.19 6.91 37.07
CA GLY A 343 -5.04 7.72 37.48
C GLY A 343 -3.78 6.90 37.78
N CYS A 344 -2.80 7.57 38.38
CA CYS A 344 -1.57 6.97 38.85
C CYS A 344 -1.70 6.55 40.31
N ILE A 345 -1.19 5.37 40.66
CA ILE A 345 -1.07 4.94 42.05
C ILE A 345 0.42 4.80 42.40
N ILE A 346 0.89 5.65 43.30
CA ILE A 346 2.27 5.65 43.78
C ILE A 346 2.23 5.58 45.30
N ASN A 347 2.82 4.54 45.88
CA ASN A 347 2.83 4.30 47.33
C ASN A 347 1.43 4.32 47.98
N GLY A 348 0.42 3.82 47.27
CA GLY A 348 -0.98 3.80 47.75
C GLY A 348 -1.73 5.14 47.61
N MET A 349 -1.07 6.21 47.16
CA MET A 349 -1.71 7.50 46.89
C MET A 349 -2.11 7.61 45.42
N HIS A 350 -3.29 8.18 45.17
CA HIS A 350 -3.85 8.38 43.84
C HIS A 350 -3.51 9.77 43.29
N PHE A 351 -3.08 9.83 42.03
CA PHE A 351 -2.77 11.04 41.28
C PHE A 351 -3.54 11.08 39.97
N GLY A 352 -4.31 12.15 39.71
CA GLY A 352 -5.06 12.32 38.46
C GLY A 352 -4.22 12.75 37.26
N SER A 353 -2.93 13.02 37.45
CA SER A 353 -2.00 13.40 36.38
C SER A 353 -0.58 12.98 36.75
N CYS A 354 0.29 12.87 35.74
CA CYS A 354 1.71 12.65 35.91
C CYS A 354 2.50 13.38 34.82
N GLN A 355 3.76 13.64 35.09
CA GLN A 355 4.67 14.31 34.17
C GLN A 355 5.92 13.45 33.96
N LEU A 356 6.29 13.25 32.70
CA LEU A 356 7.53 12.58 32.36
C LEU A 356 8.71 13.52 32.60
N HIS A 357 9.51 13.23 33.61
CA HIS A 357 10.67 14.04 33.96
C HIS A 357 11.96 13.57 33.29
N MET A 358 12.20 12.26 33.23
CA MET A 358 13.43 11.68 32.70
C MET A 358 13.12 10.51 31.78
N ARG A 359 14.05 10.21 30.87
CA ARG A 359 14.09 8.97 30.10
C ARG A 359 15.39 8.23 30.33
N HIS A 360 15.28 6.91 30.40
CA HIS A 360 16.39 5.97 30.42
C HIS A 360 16.21 4.96 29.29
N TRP A 361 17.14 4.93 28.34
CA TRP A 361 17.14 3.96 27.26
C TRP A 361 18.29 2.98 27.43
N VAL A 362 17.98 1.70 27.36
CA VAL A 362 18.95 0.63 27.14
C VAL A 362 18.68 0.07 25.75
N ILE A 363 19.67 0.20 24.86
CA ILE A 363 19.58 -0.23 23.47
C ILE A 363 20.47 -1.45 23.33
N SER A 364 19.88 -2.57 22.93
CA SER A 364 20.59 -3.82 22.72
C SER A 364 20.46 -4.29 21.27
N ALA A 365 21.54 -4.89 20.76
CA ALA A 365 21.62 -5.53 19.46
C ALA A 365 22.15 -6.95 19.70
N ASN A 366 21.45 -7.97 19.19
CA ASN A 366 21.78 -9.39 19.41
C ASN A 366 22.05 -9.70 20.90
N ASP A 367 21.11 -9.29 21.76
CA ASP A 367 21.16 -9.42 23.22
C ASP A 367 22.35 -8.73 23.92
N THR A 368 23.13 -7.93 23.19
CA THR A 368 24.27 -7.18 23.70
C THR A 368 23.89 -5.70 23.82
N VAL A 369 24.10 -5.09 24.99
CA VAL A 369 23.85 -3.65 25.19
C VAL A 369 24.88 -2.85 24.38
N VAL A 370 24.41 -2.09 23.40
CA VAL A 370 25.24 -1.25 22.52
C VAL A 370 25.19 0.23 22.90
N SER A 371 24.17 0.67 23.64
CA SER A 371 24.06 2.05 24.11
C SER A 371 23.18 2.17 25.34
N ASN A 372 23.54 3.10 26.23
CA ASN A 372 22.76 3.46 27.41
C ASN A 372 22.62 4.99 27.45
N VAL A 373 21.40 5.50 27.50
CA VAL A 373 21.13 6.93 27.44
C VAL A 373 20.24 7.39 28.58
N ASN A 374 20.78 8.29 29.41
CA ASN A 374 20.06 9.03 30.43
C ASN A 374 19.87 10.48 29.97
N ALA A 375 18.64 10.97 29.97
CA ALA A 375 18.37 12.35 29.58
C ALA A 375 17.02 12.85 30.11
N GLU A 376 16.86 14.18 30.18
CA GLU A 376 15.62 14.82 30.59
C GLU A 376 14.50 14.66 29.55
N ALA A 377 13.32 14.31 30.05
CA ALA A 377 12.05 14.16 29.34
C ALA A 377 12.20 13.44 27.99
N VAL A 378 11.46 13.84 26.95
CA VAL A 378 11.61 13.36 25.57
C VAL A 378 11.88 14.55 24.66
N ILE A 379 13.05 14.56 24.00
CA ILE A 379 13.42 15.54 22.96
C ILE A 379 13.44 17.00 23.48
N GLY A 380 13.76 17.22 24.77
CA GLY A 380 13.86 18.56 25.34
C GLY A 380 12.52 19.29 25.50
N LYS A 381 11.39 18.58 25.48
CA LYS A 381 10.06 19.12 25.82
C LYS A 381 9.58 18.56 27.16
N VAL A 382 9.23 19.45 28.09
CA VAL A 382 8.59 19.16 29.38
C VAL A 382 7.07 19.08 29.18
N TRP A 383 6.42 17.97 29.56
CA TRP A 383 4.99 17.73 29.27
C TRP A 383 4.13 17.66 30.53
N LEU A 384 3.07 18.47 30.61
CA LEU A 384 2.00 18.37 31.62
C LEU A 384 0.82 17.61 30.98
N GLN A 385 0.45 16.44 31.51
CA GLN A 385 -0.64 15.64 30.97
C GLN A 385 -1.96 15.95 31.70
N ASN A 386 -2.67 16.98 31.22
CA ASN A 386 -4.09 17.21 31.54
C ASN A 386 -4.90 16.88 30.28
N PHE A 387 -5.75 15.85 30.34
CA PHE A 387 -6.74 15.43 29.33
C PHE A 387 -6.46 15.90 27.89
N LEU A 388 -5.60 15.18 27.15
CA LEU A 388 -5.53 15.12 25.69
C LEU A 388 -4.41 14.15 25.30
N VAL A 389 -4.65 13.30 24.29
CA VAL A 389 -3.73 12.25 23.81
C VAL A 389 -2.57 12.89 23.03
N PRO A 390 -1.31 12.83 23.51
CA PRO A 390 -0.16 13.28 22.72
C PRO A 390 0.52 12.05 22.09
N THR A 391 0.47 11.97 20.75
CA THR A 391 1.26 11.02 19.97
C THR A 391 2.68 11.59 19.84
N LEU A 392 3.67 11.02 20.52
CA LEU A 392 5.07 11.42 20.36
C LEU A 392 5.70 10.70 19.15
N VAL A 393 6.28 11.52 18.28
CA VAL A 393 6.98 11.13 17.07
C VAL A 393 8.47 11.44 17.24
N SER A 394 9.19 10.37 17.60
CA SER A 394 10.61 10.01 17.36
C SER A 394 11.79 10.91 17.75
N ARG A 395 12.77 10.21 18.36
CA ARG A 395 14.21 10.49 18.33
C ARG A 395 14.92 9.47 17.43
N ARG A 396 16.08 9.88 16.90
CA ARG A 396 17.03 9.14 16.04
C ARG A 396 17.97 8.40 16.95
N GLU A 397 17.96 7.08 16.92
CA GLU A 397 19.01 6.28 17.55
C GLU A 397 19.59 5.36 16.46
N ARG A 398 20.89 5.52 16.22
CA ARG A 398 21.66 4.62 15.36
C ARG A 398 21.84 3.35 16.16
N ILE A 399 21.37 2.23 15.61
CA ILE A 399 21.66 0.93 16.19
C ILE A 399 22.84 0.39 15.36
N CYS A 400 24.01 0.36 15.99
CA CYS A 400 25.16 -0.39 15.49
C CYS A 400 24.84 -1.87 15.71
N LEU A 401 24.81 -2.68 14.65
CA LEU A 401 24.58 -4.13 14.73
C LEU A 401 25.90 -4.87 14.55
#